data_AF-A0AAD4CQ83-F1
#
_entry.id   AF-A0AAD4CQ83-F1
#
_cell.length_a   1.000
_cell.length_b   1.000
_cell.length_c   1.000
_cell.angle_alpha   90.00
_cell.angle_beta   90.00
_cell.angle_gamma   90.00
#
_symmetry.space_group_name_H-M   'P 1'
#
loop_
_entity.id
_entity.type
_entity.pdbx_description
1 polymer ?
#
loop_
_entity_poly.entity_id
_entity_poly.type
_entity_poly.pdbx_seq_one_letter_code
_entity_poly.pdbx_strand_id
1 'polypeptide(L)'
;MNAPFFPDECWLEKKLAITHPSPSVWKLTEKVKEYPRLSSTYRMQQEHCEGNSIAYAIFNCRNAENPPRKRSPRKGQMMIMMQLPPAESLFLPASVRRKYASDVVCGGFVDTIEAYRRLSAHNCEFTPKFIGYSHEKQDDDGFVPGGYFSYYAYTPVPGVCLGDNITDTVKTSEIPGGETWKQSYHNEGAMGRSTVPRGVFWSLSTEKRAEIRAKFETIHKAFRDAGVDVHWAYLDKLKWDKAKKKLYIDAVYDTNVSAPFVLRDGRYRHRETETYAQALTRWWLALPPPKYDGTQRYHTISDLTESGWLF
;
A
#
# COMPACT_ATOMS: atom_id res chain seq x y z
N MET A 1 7.37 6.66 25.90
CA MET A 1 6.33 6.66 24.85
C MET A 1 6.57 7.88 23.98
N ASN A 2 6.80 7.72 22.68
CA ASN A 2 6.86 8.86 21.77
C ASN A 2 5.43 9.37 21.56
N ALA A 3 5.20 10.66 21.77
CA ALA A 3 3.90 11.27 21.52
C ALA A 3 3.53 11.16 20.03
N PRO A 4 2.24 10.98 19.69
CA PRO A 4 1.79 10.96 18.30
C PRO A 4 1.97 12.35 17.65
N PHE A 5 2.27 12.37 16.36
CA PHE A 5 2.27 13.57 15.51
C PHE A 5 0.84 13.99 15.15
N PHE A 6 -0.11 13.05 15.16
CA PHE A 6 -1.52 13.31 14.89
C PHE A 6 -2.41 12.94 16.10
N PRO A 7 -2.31 13.66 17.24
CA PRO A 7 -3.13 13.38 18.43
C PRO A 7 -4.63 13.56 18.14
N ASP A 8 -5.45 12.63 18.61
CA ASP A 8 -6.87 12.59 18.26
C ASP A 8 -7.61 13.86 18.72
N GLU A 9 -7.20 14.45 19.85
CA GLU A 9 -7.77 15.66 20.42
C GLU A 9 -7.61 16.89 19.51
N CYS A 10 -6.58 16.91 18.66
CA CYS A 10 -6.30 18.02 17.73
C CYS A 10 -6.80 17.75 16.30
N TRP A 11 -7.00 16.49 15.94
CA TRP A 11 -7.23 16.08 14.55
C TRP A 11 -8.62 15.54 14.28
N LEU A 12 -9.28 14.88 15.24
CA LEU A 12 -10.64 14.43 15.03
C LEU A 12 -11.58 15.64 14.91
N GLU A 13 -12.59 15.49 14.05
CA GLU A 13 -13.56 16.52 13.70
C GLU A 13 -12.99 17.76 12.98
N LYS A 14 -11.67 17.83 12.76
CA LYS A 14 -11.03 18.86 11.93
C LYS A 14 -11.55 18.79 10.49
N LYS A 15 -11.77 19.96 9.90
CA LYS A 15 -12.21 20.11 8.50
C LYS A 15 -11.02 20.49 7.63
N LEU A 16 -10.80 19.74 6.57
CA LEU A 16 -9.76 19.98 5.58
C LEU A 16 -10.41 20.25 4.21
N ALA A 17 -9.86 21.22 3.48
CA ALA A 17 -10.39 21.66 2.19
C ALA A 17 -9.61 20.98 1.06
N ILE A 18 -10.24 20.05 0.35
CA ILE A 18 -9.72 19.56 -0.92
C ILE A 18 -9.88 20.67 -1.95
N THR A 19 -8.79 21.04 -2.62
CA THR A 19 -8.75 22.15 -3.59
C THR A 19 -8.80 21.66 -5.03
N HIS A 20 -8.34 20.43 -5.29
CA HIS A 20 -8.25 19.84 -6.62
C HIS A 20 -8.84 18.42 -6.63
N PRO A 21 -9.42 17.94 -7.75
CA PRO A 21 -9.71 18.69 -8.97
C PRO A 21 -10.94 19.60 -8.83
N SER A 22 -11.71 19.45 -7.76
CA SER A 22 -12.86 20.29 -7.47
C SER A 22 -12.92 20.59 -5.97
N PRO A 23 -13.13 21.87 -5.58
CA PRO A 23 -13.19 22.25 -4.17
C PRO A 23 -14.26 21.47 -3.40
N SER A 24 -13.88 20.93 -2.24
CA SER A 24 -14.82 20.32 -1.29
C SER A 24 -14.22 20.27 0.12
N VAL A 25 -15.07 20.26 1.15
CA VAL A 25 -14.60 20.22 2.55
C VAL A 25 -14.92 18.86 3.17
N TRP A 26 -13.95 18.28 3.86
CA TRP A 26 -14.06 16.96 4.47
C TRP A 26 -13.70 17.01 5.95
N LYS A 27 -14.52 16.36 6.77
CA LYS A 27 -14.35 16.26 8.21
C LYS A 27 -13.69 14.93 8.56
N LEU A 28 -12.58 14.96 9.29
CA LEU A 28 -11.90 13.77 9.80
C LEU A 28 -12.74 13.17 10.94
N THR A 29 -12.92 11.86 10.96
CA THR A 29 -13.82 11.20 11.93
C THR A 29 -13.14 10.13 12.78
N GLU A 30 -12.13 9.45 12.24
CA GLU A 30 -11.44 8.37 12.96
C GLU A 30 -10.04 8.22 12.38
N LYS A 31 -9.02 8.05 13.23
CA LYS A 31 -7.66 7.75 12.82
C LYS A 31 -7.51 6.26 12.58
N VAL A 32 -7.17 5.87 11.35
CA VAL A 32 -6.96 4.47 10.96
C VAL A 32 -5.53 4.05 11.26
N LYS A 33 -4.56 4.89 10.91
CA LYS A 33 -3.15 4.58 11.07
C LYS A 33 -2.32 5.86 11.12
N GLU A 34 -1.21 5.80 11.83
CA GLU A 34 -0.19 6.83 11.86
C GLU A 34 1.19 6.18 11.84
N TYR A 35 2.13 6.76 11.11
CA TYR A 35 3.54 6.36 11.16
C TYR A 35 4.46 7.50 10.70
N PRO A 36 5.56 7.76 11.42
CA PRO A 36 6.58 8.69 10.99
C PRO A 36 7.70 7.99 10.22
N ARG A 37 8.39 8.76 9.40
CA ARG A 37 9.74 8.47 8.92
C ARG A 37 10.61 9.64 9.34
N LEU A 38 11.42 9.44 10.37
CA LEU A 38 12.38 10.44 10.83
C LEU A 38 13.74 10.16 10.19
N SER A 39 14.35 11.23 9.69
CA SER A 39 15.69 11.21 9.12
C SER A 39 16.61 12.13 9.91
N SER A 40 17.91 11.83 9.86
CA SER A 40 18.93 12.74 10.35
C SER A 40 19.16 13.90 9.38
N THR A 41 19.68 14.99 9.91
CA THR A 41 20.20 16.12 9.12
C THR A 41 21.13 15.67 7.98
N TYR A 42 22.02 14.73 8.29
CA TYR A 42 22.95 14.16 7.31
C TYR A 42 22.23 13.47 6.13
N ARG A 43 21.24 12.61 6.40
CA ARG A 43 20.48 11.94 5.32
C ARG A 43 19.68 12.94 4.49
N MET A 44 19.07 13.93 5.12
CA MET A 44 18.33 14.98 4.41
C MET A 44 19.22 15.76 3.44
N GLN A 45 20.50 15.97 3.77
CA GLN A 45 21.47 16.62 2.89
C GLN A 45 21.91 15.74 1.72
N GLN A 46 21.92 14.41 1.88
CA GLN A 46 22.38 13.47 0.84
C GLN A 46 21.28 12.97 -0.08
N GLU A 47 20.07 12.75 0.43
CA GLU A 47 18.99 12.02 -0.25
C GLU A 47 17.86 12.95 -0.74
N HIS A 48 18.08 14.28 -0.77
CA HIS A 48 17.09 15.29 -1.16
C HIS A 48 15.67 15.01 -0.57
N CYS A 49 14.64 14.88 -1.42
CA CYS A 49 13.25 14.67 -0.99
C CYS A 49 13.01 13.31 -0.34
N GLU A 50 13.75 12.29 -0.76
CA GLU A 50 13.69 10.95 -0.18
C GLU A 50 14.35 10.91 1.20
N GLY A 51 15.28 11.82 1.48
CA GLY A 51 15.88 12.00 2.79
C GLY A 51 14.99 12.69 3.81
N ASN A 52 13.90 13.35 3.41
CA ASN A 52 13.13 14.22 4.31
C ASN A 52 12.36 13.48 5.41
N SER A 53 12.41 14.01 6.63
CA SER A 53 11.54 13.58 7.71
C SER A 53 10.08 13.92 7.40
N ILE A 54 9.16 12.99 7.63
CA ILE A 54 7.75 13.13 7.29
C ILE A 54 6.88 12.29 8.23
N ALA A 55 5.69 12.78 8.55
CA ALA A 55 4.66 12.06 9.28
C ALA A 55 3.51 11.72 8.33
N TYR A 56 3.04 10.47 8.38
CA TYR A 56 1.88 9.99 7.65
C TYR A 56 0.75 9.67 8.61
N ALA A 57 -0.48 10.01 8.23
CA ALA A 57 -1.68 9.50 8.89
C ALA A 57 -2.80 9.22 7.89
N ILE A 58 -3.54 8.15 8.11
CA ILE A 58 -4.75 7.82 7.38
C ILE A 58 -5.93 8.04 8.31
N PHE A 59 -6.90 8.84 7.87
CA PHE A 59 -8.15 9.07 8.59
C PHE A 59 -9.34 8.61 7.75
N ASN A 60 -10.34 8.03 8.39
CA ASN A 60 -11.68 8.01 7.83
C ASN A 60 -12.23 9.45 7.85
N CYS A 61 -12.96 9.83 6.81
CA CYS A 61 -13.55 11.16 6.71
C CYS A 61 -14.93 11.12 6.06
N ARG A 62 -15.68 12.21 6.25
CA ARG A 62 -16.97 12.44 5.59
C ARG A 62 -17.01 13.82 4.97
N ASN A 63 -17.67 13.94 3.82
CA ASN A 63 -17.90 15.23 3.22
C ASN A 63 -18.72 16.10 4.20
N ALA A 64 -18.27 17.33 4.40
CA ALA A 64 -18.81 18.27 5.39
C ALA A 64 -19.93 19.16 4.83
N GLU A 65 -20.21 19.09 3.53
CA GLU A 65 -21.35 19.77 2.93
C GLU A 65 -22.65 19.09 3.41
N ASN A 66 -23.68 19.90 3.65
CA ASN A 66 -24.99 19.38 4.02
C ASN A 66 -25.59 18.68 2.79
N PRO A 67 -25.74 17.34 2.77
CA PRO A 67 -26.44 16.70 1.67
C PRO A 67 -27.91 17.19 1.68
N PRO A 68 -28.54 17.35 0.50
CA PRO A 68 -29.98 17.56 0.42
C PRO A 68 -30.69 16.50 1.27
N ARG A 69 -31.68 16.94 2.07
CA ARG A 69 -32.41 16.13 3.06
C ARG A 69 -32.77 14.77 2.42
N LYS A 70 -32.13 13.67 2.89
CA LYS A 70 -32.32 12.23 2.58
C LYS A 70 -31.07 11.45 2.10
N ARG A 71 -29.88 12.05 1.94
CA ARG A 71 -28.66 11.29 1.62
C ARG A 71 -27.69 11.23 2.80
N SER A 72 -27.17 10.04 3.10
CA SER A 72 -26.05 9.87 4.01
C SER A 72 -24.83 10.66 3.51
N PRO A 73 -24.01 11.26 4.40
CA PRO A 73 -22.80 11.95 4.00
C PRO A 73 -21.89 11.00 3.20
N ARG A 74 -21.28 11.52 2.12
CA ARG A 74 -20.28 10.76 1.36
C ARG A 74 -19.11 10.45 2.28
N LYS A 75 -18.70 9.19 2.34
CA LYS A 75 -17.56 8.72 3.13
C LYS A 75 -16.30 8.63 2.26
N GLY A 76 -15.16 8.85 2.87
CA GLY A 76 -13.84 8.74 2.25
C GLY A 76 -12.79 8.31 3.26
N GLN A 77 -11.59 8.08 2.76
CA GLN A 77 -10.36 8.02 3.54
C GLN A 77 -9.42 9.11 3.05
N MET A 78 -8.64 9.66 3.96
CA MET A 78 -7.69 10.74 3.67
C MET A 78 -6.31 10.36 4.19
N MET A 79 -5.33 10.33 3.29
CA MET A 79 -3.91 10.24 3.61
C MET A 79 -3.37 11.65 3.80
N ILE A 80 -2.79 11.92 4.96
CA ILE A 80 -2.17 13.18 5.33
C ILE A 80 -0.66 12.97 5.44
N MET A 81 0.08 13.88 4.83
CA MET A 81 1.54 13.90 4.73
C MET A 81 2.04 15.25 5.26
N MET A 82 2.68 15.23 6.43
CA MET A 82 3.16 16.44 7.10
C MET A 82 4.67 16.42 7.20
N GLN A 83 5.33 17.47 6.72
CA GLN A 83 6.77 17.61 6.84
C GLN A 83 7.19 17.67 8.32
N LEU A 84 8.20 16.89 8.67
CA LEU A 84 8.85 16.97 9.99
C LEU A 84 10.25 17.58 9.82
N PRO A 85 10.80 18.20 10.88
CA PRO A 85 12.20 18.56 10.89
C PRO A 85 13.07 17.29 10.99
N PRO A 86 14.39 17.39 10.78
CA PRO A 86 15.31 16.32 11.16
C PRO A 86 15.11 15.90 12.62
N ALA A 87 15.41 14.65 12.93
CA ALA A 87 15.22 14.08 14.27
C ALA A 87 15.89 14.91 15.37
N GLU A 88 17.08 15.45 15.08
CA GLU A 88 17.89 16.27 15.98
C GLU A 88 17.24 17.63 16.32
N SER A 89 16.33 18.10 15.46
CA SER A 89 15.68 19.41 15.59
C SER A 89 14.21 19.33 15.99
N LEU A 90 13.68 18.13 16.26
CA LEU A 90 12.25 17.90 16.47
C LEU A 90 11.65 18.75 17.61
N PHE A 91 12.43 18.93 18.68
CA PHE A 91 12.02 19.66 19.88
C PHE A 91 12.68 21.04 20.02
N LEU A 92 13.40 21.50 18.98
CA LEU A 92 13.99 22.84 18.97
C LEU A 92 12.91 23.90 18.70
N PRO A 93 13.18 25.19 19.02
CA PRO A 93 12.23 26.28 18.78
C PRO A 93 11.74 26.35 17.33
N ALA A 94 10.50 26.81 17.14
CA ALA A 94 9.86 26.96 15.83
C ALA A 94 10.72 27.76 14.82
N SER A 95 11.44 28.80 15.29
CA SER A 95 12.36 29.59 14.47
C SER A 95 13.55 28.79 13.92
N VAL A 96 14.01 27.76 14.64
CA VAL A 96 15.04 26.83 14.17
C VAL A 96 14.42 25.83 13.20
N ARG A 97 13.27 25.24 13.53
CA ARG A 97 12.60 24.25 12.69
C ARG A 97 12.16 24.79 11.34
N ARG A 98 11.73 26.06 11.27
CA ARG A 98 11.36 26.78 10.03
C ARG A 98 12.47 26.74 8.98
N LYS A 99 13.74 26.67 9.38
CA LYS A 99 14.88 26.60 8.45
C LYS A 99 14.86 25.35 7.57
N TYR A 100 14.12 24.32 7.97
CA TYR A 100 13.95 23.08 7.20
C TYR A 100 12.70 23.10 6.30
N ALA A 101 11.92 24.19 6.28
CA ALA A 101 10.77 24.31 5.40
C ALA A 101 11.17 24.09 3.94
N SER A 102 10.43 23.20 3.26
CA SER A 102 10.63 22.93 1.85
C SER A 102 9.33 23.11 1.09
N ASP A 103 9.43 23.71 -0.10
CA ASP A 103 8.36 23.72 -1.11
C ASP A 103 8.33 22.42 -1.93
N VAL A 104 9.37 21.58 -1.83
CA VAL A 104 9.43 20.39 -2.65
C VAL A 104 8.50 19.33 -2.09
N VAL A 105 7.43 19.08 -2.84
CA VAL A 105 6.44 18.06 -2.53
C VAL A 105 7.11 16.69 -2.56
N CYS A 106 6.83 15.86 -1.55
CA CYS A 106 7.33 14.48 -1.51
C CYS A 106 6.95 13.73 -2.80
N GLY A 107 7.93 13.12 -3.49
CA GLY A 107 7.71 12.44 -4.78
C GLY A 107 6.52 11.48 -4.75
N GLY A 108 6.42 10.66 -3.71
CA GLY A 108 5.31 9.72 -3.53
C GLY A 108 3.90 10.36 -3.51
N PHE A 109 3.75 11.63 -3.13
CA PHE A 109 2.47 12.34 -3.22
C PHE A 109 2.10 12.67 -4.67
N VAL A 110 3.06 13.23 -5.43
CA VAL A 110 2.87 13.58 -6.84
C VAL A 110 2.61 12.33 -7.66
N ASP A 111 3.40 11.28 -7.43
CA ASP A 111 3.26 9.99 -8.09
C ASP A 111 1.91 9.34 -7.78
N THR A 112 1.44 9.40 -6.54
CA THR A 112 0.12 8.86 -6.18
C THR A 112 -1.01 9.58 -6.92
N ILE A 113 -0.96 10.91 -7.01
CA ILE A 113 -1.98 11.70 -7.73
C ILE A 113 -1.99 11.34 -9.22
N GLU A 114 -0.80 11.29 -9.84
CA GLU A 114 -0.67 10.92 -11.24
C GLU A 114 -1.13 9.48 -11.48
N ALA A 115 -0.84 8.54 -10.57
CA ALA A 115 -1.32 7.17 -10.65
C ALA A 115 -2.86 7.11 -10.61
N TYR A 116 -3.50 7.84 -9.70
CA TYR A 116 -4.97 7.93 -9.66
C TYR A 116 -5.56 8.55 -10.93
N ARG A 117 -4.88 9.55 -11.52
CA ARG A 117 -5.27 10.15 -12.78
C ARG A 117 -5.22 9.12 -13.92
N ARG A 118 -4.15 8.34 -14.03
CA ARG A 118 -3.98 7.27 -15.03
C ARG A 118 -5.02 6.16 -14.86
N LEU A 119 -5.22 5.69 -13.62
CA LEU A 119 -6.24 4.67 -13.30
C LEU A 119 -7.65 5.15 -13.69
N SER A 120 -7.96 6.42 -13.44
CA SER A 120 -9.26 7.01 -13.80
C SER A 120 -9.43 7.13 -15.32
N ALA A 121 -8.39 7.56 -16.04
CA ALA A 121 -8.41 7.65 -17.51
C ALA A 121 -8.61 6.28 -18.17
N HIS A 122 -8.14 5.20 -17.55
CA HIS A 122 -8.33 3.82 -18.01
C HIS A 122 -9.62 3.18 -17.48
N ASN A 123 -10.52 3.96 -16.86
CA ASN A 123 -11.76 3.47 -16.26
C ASN A 123 -11.56 2.29 -15.28
N CYS A 124 -10.42 2.26 -14.59
CA CYS A 124 -10.11 1.18 -13.65
C CYS A 124 -11.13 1.17 -12.50
N GLU A 125 -11.79 0.02 -12.32
CA GLU A 125 -12.88 -0.15 -11.37
C GLU A 125 -12.51 -1.03 -10.15
N PHE A 126 -11.23 -1.36 -10.03
CA PHE A 126 -10.66 -2.25 -9.01
C PHE A 126 -9.94 -1.49 -7.90
N THR A 127 -9.96 -0.16 -7.93
CA THR A 127 -9.27 0.72 -6.99
C THR A 127 -10.27 1.64 -6.28
N PRO A 128 -9.90 2.21 -5.12
CA PRO A 128 -10.52 3.41 -4.60
C PRO A 128 -10.71 4.46 -5.69
N LYS A 129 -11.86 5.13 -5.67
CA LYS A 129 -12.07 6.29 -6.53
C LYS A 129 -11.43 7.50 -5.88
N PHE A 130 -10.57 8.18 -6.64
CA PHE A 130 -9.94 9.42 -6.19
C PHE A 130 -11.00 10.50 -5.97
N ILE A 131 -10.92 11.18 -4.84
CA ILE A 131 -11.81 12.30 -4.51
C ILE A 131 -11.11 13.60 -4.87
N GLY A 132 -9.83 13.74 -4.47
CA GLY A 132 -9.05 14.95 -4.71
C GLY A 132 -7.89 15.09 -3.74
N TYR A 133 -7.16 16.20 -3.86
CA TYR A 133 -5.99 16.52 -3.04
C TYR A 133 -5.87 18.02 -2.76
N SER A 134 -5.00 18.33 -1.79
CA SER A 134 -4.50 19.67 -1.50
C SER A 134 -3.03 19.60 -1.10
N HIS A 135 -2.32 20.68 -1.41
CA HIS A 135 -0.96 20.92 -0.99
C HIS A 135 -0.91 22.32 -0.36
N GLU A 136 -0.57 22.36 0.92
CA GLU A 136 -0.60 23.57 1.75
C GLU A 136 0.72 23.70 2.53
N LYS A 137 0.83 24.80 3.28
CA LYS A 137 1.93 25.04 4.21
C LYS A 137 1.45 24.94 5.65
N GLN A 138 2.32 24.42 6.51
CA GLN A 138 2.11 24.43 7.95
C GLN A 138 2.14 25.87 8.47
N ASP A 139 1.27 26.15 9.42
CA ASP A 139 1.23 27.40 10.18
C ASP A 139 2.42 27.55 11.12
N ASP A 140 2.44 28.62 11.91
CA ASP A 140 3.53 28.95 12.83
C ASP A 140 3.66 27.98 14.01
N ASP A 141 2.61 27.21 14.31
CA ASP A 141 2.56 26.21 15.37
C ASP A 141 2.94 24.80 14.86
N GLY A 142 3.11 24.64 13.55
CA GLY A 142 3.50 23.39 12.91
C GLY A 142 4.85 22.82 13.39
N PHE A 143 5.07 21.54 13.06
CA PHE A 143 6.36 20.89 13.31
C PHE A 143 7.47 21.55 12.48
N VAL A 144 7.16 21.95 11.25
CA VAL A 144 8.02 22.78 10.40
C VAL A 144 7.19 23.95 9.91
N PRO A 145 7.22 25.12 10.59
CA PRO A 145 6.51 26.29 10.12
C PRO A 145 6.89 26.65 8.68
N GLY A 146 5.91 26.83 7.80
CA GLY A 146 6.12 27.03 6.36
C GLY A 146 6.56 25.80 5.57
N GLY A 147 6.77 24.66 6.24
CA GLY A 147 6.97 23.36 5.61
C GLY A 147 5.68 22.82 4.98
N TYR A 148 5.78 21.79 4.14
CA TYR A 148 4.59 21.28 3.46
C TYR A 148 3.62 20.54 4.39
N PHE A 149 2.35 20.62 4.04
CA PHE A 149 1.22 19.89 4.58
C PHE A 149 0.34 19.46 3.40
N SER A 150 0.46 18.20 2.98
CA SER A 150 -0.21 17.68 1.79
C SER A 150 -1.16 16.57 2.16
N TYR A 151 -2.28 16.47 1.48
CA TYR A 151 -3.22 15.38 1.72
C TYR A 151 -4.05 15.09 0.48
N TYR A 152 -4.47 13.84 0.37
CA TYR A 152 -5.37 13.39 -0.68
C TYR A 152 -6.41 12.44 -0.12
N ALA A 153 -7.58 12.40 -0.75
CA ALA A 153 -8.68 11.57 -0.33
C ALA A 153 -9.17 10.66 -1.46
N TYR A 154 -9.70 9.51 -1.06
CA TYR A 154 -10.24 8.48 -1.94
C TYR A 154 -11.40 7.74 -1.25
N THR A 155 -12.24 7.07 -2.04
CA THR A 155 -13.37 6.30 -1.50
C THR A 155 -12.90 4.97 -0.90
N PRO A 156 -13.50 4.49 0.20
CA PRO A 156 -13.26 3.11 0.62
C PRO A 156 -13.76 2.11 -0.43
N VAL A 157 -13.09 0.97 -0.55
CA VAL A 157 -13.56 -0.17 -1.37
C VAL A 157 -14.20 -1.25 -0.48
N PRO A 158 -15.20 -1.99 -1.00
CA PRO A 158 -15.84 -3.06 -0.24
C PRO A 158 -14.95 -4.31 -0.14
N GLY A 159 -15.35 -5.24 0.73
CA GLY A 159 -14.71 -6.55 0.87
C GLY A 159 -13.82 -6.67 2.11
N VAL A 160 -13.29 -7.87 2.30
CA VAL A 160 -12.42 -8.24 3.41
C VAL A 160 -11.01 -8.45 2.89
N CYS A 161 -9.99 -8.00 3.63
CA CYS A 161 -8.59 -8.24 3.29
C CYS A 161 -8.31 -9.74 3.19
N LEU A 162 -7.56 -10.14 2.16
CA LEU A 162 -7.19 -11.53 1.91
C LEU A 162 -6.12 -12.05 2.87
N GLY A 163 -5.45 -11.15 3.59
CA GLY A 163 -4.50 -11.47 4.65
C GLY A 163 -3.95 -10.23 5.32
N ASP A 164 -2.83 -10.41 6.01
CA ASP A 164 -2.02 -9.32 6.55
C ASP A 164 -0.67 -9.22 5.81
N ASN A 165 0.26 -8.41 6.32
CA ASN A 165 1.62 -8.26 5.79
C ASN A 165 2.65 -9.08 6.59
N ILE A 166 2.20 -10.06 7.37
CA ILE A 166 3.01 -10.90 8.25
C ILE A 166 3.03 -12.32 7.67
N THR A 167 4.13 -13.03 7.94
CA THR A 167 4.26 -14.43 7.59
C THR A 167 4.39 -15.29 8.84
N ASP A 168 3.75 -16.45 8.81
CA ASP A 168 3.89 -17.49 9.82
C ASP A 168 4.81 -18.60 9.30
N THR A 169 5.55 -19.24 10.21
CA THR A 169 6.28 -20.47 9.90
C THR A 169 5.43 -21.65 10.30
N VAL A 170 4.83 -22.33 9.33
CA VAL A 170 3.92 -23.46 9.55
C VAL A 170 4.55 -24.77 9.11
N LYS A 171 4.07 -25.91 9.62
CA LYS A 171 4.49 -27.19 9.06
C LYS A 171 3.91 -27.34 7.66
N THR A 172 4.72 -27.84 6.75
CA THR A 172 4.33 -28.21 5.38
C THR A 172 3.03 -29.01 5.33
N SER A 173 2.84 -29.96 6.24
CA SER A 173 1.64 -30.81 6.30
C SER A 173 0.35 -30.07 6.67
N GLU A 174 0.46 -28.86 7.21
CA GLU A 174 -0.68 -28.02 7.64
C GLU A 174 -1.13 -27.05 6.55
N ILE A 175 -0.37 -26.95 5.44
CA ILE A 175 -0.73 -26.13 4.28
C ILE A 175 -1.73 -26.94 3.45
N PRO A 176 -2.89 -26.39 3.04
CA PRO A 176 -3.81 -27.09 2.14
C PRO A 176 -3.08 -27.52 0.86
N GLY A 177 -3.17 -28.79 0.45
CA GLY A 177 -2.34 -29.33 -0.64
C GLY A 177 -0.92 -29.75 -0.22
N GLY A 178 -0.55 -29.61 1.06
CA GLY A 178 0.71 -30.05 1.66
C GLY A 178 0.90 -31.57 1.70
N GLU A 179 -0.17 -32.34 1.44
CA GLU A 179 -0.10 -33.81 1.38
C GLU A 179 0.66 -34.30 0.14
N THR A 180 0.55 -33.61 -1.00
CA THR A 180 1.37 -33.89 -2.20
C THR A 180 2.84 -33.52 -1.98
N TRP A 181 3.17 -32.77 -0.92
CA TRP A 181 4.53 -32.37 -0.60
C TRP A 181 5.33 -33.54 0.02
N LYS A 182 4.66 -34.55 0.60
CA LYS A 182 5.30 -35.72 1.25
C LYS A 182 6.05 -36.64 0.29
N GLN A 183 5.69 -36.71 -0.98
CA GLN A 183 6.30 -37.67 -1.91
C GLN A 183 7.66 -37.24 -2.47
N SER A 184 8.11 -36.02 -2.18
CA SER A 184 9.31 -35.50 -2.80
C SER A 184 10.59 -35.64 -1.95
N TYR A 185 10.58 -36.20 -0.74
CA TYR A 185 11.80 -36.32 0.06
C TYR A 185 11.93 -37.64 0.84
N HIS A 186 13.05 -38.32 0.61
CA HIS A 186 13.60 -39.36 1.47
C HIS A 186 14.78 -38.87 2.36
N ASN A 187 15.08 -37.57 2.40
CA ASN A 187 16.23 -37.08 3.18
C ASN A 187 15.79 -36.27 4.40
N GLU A 188 15.99 -36.91 5.56
CA GLU A 188 15.87 -36.41 6.92
C GLU A 188 16.88 -35.27 7.16
N GLY A 189 16.42 -34.08 7.54
CA GLY A 189 17.32 -33.03 8.03
C GLY A 189 16.77 -31.60 8.01
N ALA A 190 15.97 -31.23 7.02
CA ALA A 190 15.28 -29.94 7.00
C ALA A 190 13.86 -30.14 7.55
N MET A 191 13.60 -29.72 8.79
CA MET A 191 12.25 -29.73 9.37
C MET A 191 11.29 -29.07 8.38
N GLY A 192 10.34 -29.85 7.84
CA GLY A 192 9.35 -29.46 6.83
C GLY A 192 8.46 -28.31 7.26
N ARG A 193 9.03 -27.11 7.27
CA ARG A 193 8.44 -25.85 7.67
C ARG A 193 8.49 -24.90 6.49
N SER A 194 7.44 -24.13 6.29
CA SER A 194 7.33 -23.18 5.19
C SER A 194 6.80 -21.85 5.71
N THR A 195 7.26 -20.78 5.08
CA THR A 195 6.81 -19.42 5.38
C THR A 195 5.56 -19.13 4.57
N VAL A 196 4.44 -18.94 5.25
CA VAL A 196 3.13 -18.69 4.63
C VAL A 196 2.60 -17.35 5.13
N PRO A 197 2.13 -16.46 4.25
CA PRO A 197 1.42 -15.24 4.62
C PRO A 197 0.23 -15.57 5.47
N ARG A 198 0.06 -14.84 6.57
CA ARG A 198 -1.16 -14.97 7.34
C ARG A 198 -2.31 -14.36 6.54
N GLY A 199 -3.45 -15.05 6.55
CA GLY A 199 -4.63 -14.53 5.90
C GLY A 199 -5.65 -15.59 5.53
N VAL A 200 -6.84 -15.10 5.19
CA VAL A 200 -7.94 -15.96 4.77
C VAL A 200 -7.67 -16.60 3.42
N PHE A 201 -6.88 -15.99 2.53
CA PHE A 201 -6.63 -16.49 1.17
C PHE A 201 -6.20 -17.95 1.15
N TRP A 202 -5.20 -18.31 1.98
CA TRP A 202 -4.66 -19.67 2.03
C TRP A 202 -5.57 -20.68 2.72
N SER A 203 -6.59 -20.22 3.46
CA SER A 203 -7.64 -21.09 4.01
C SER A 203 -8.79 -21.37 3.04
N LEU A 204 -8.80 -20.72 1.87
CA LEU A 204 -9.84 -20.92 0.85
C LEU A 204 -9.59 -22.20 0.03
N SER A 205 -10.66 -22.77 -0.53
CA SER A 205 -10.56 -23.89 -1.46
C SER A 205 -9.72 -23.54 -2.69
N THR A 206 -9.17 -24.56 -3.34
CA THR A 206 -8.35 -24.41 -4.56
C THR A 206 -9.10 -23.66 -5.67
N GLU A 207 -10.38 -23.97 -5.86
CA GLU A 207 -11.24 -23.31 -6.86
C GLU A 207 -11.40 -21.82 -6.54
N LYS A 208 -11.53 -21.48 -5.25
CA LYS A 208 -11.71 -20.10 -4.84
C LYS A 208 -10.42 -19.28 -4.98
N ARG A 209 -9.27 -19.88 -4.68
CA ARG A 209 -7.96 -19.27 -4.92
C ARG A 209 -7.72 -19.06 -6.41
N ALA A 210 -8.09 -20.02 -7.26
CA ALA A 210 -8.04 -19.88 -8.71
C ALA A 210 -8.94 -18.74 -9.22
N GLU A 211 -10.17 -18.62 -8.69
CA GLU A 211 -11.07 -17.50 -9.02
C GLU A 211 -10.44 -16.13 -8.68
N ILE A 212 -9.84 -16.01 -7.49
CA ILE A 212 -9.16 -14.77 -7.06
C ILE A 212 -7.97 -14.46 -7.96
N ARG A 213 -7.14 -15.46 -8.30
CA ARG A 213 -6.00 -15.30 -9.22
C ARG A 213 -6.50 -14.81 -10.60
N ALA A 214 -7.55 -15.42 -11.16
CA ALA A 214 -8.10 -14.98 -12.44
C ALA A 214 -8.61 -13.51 -12.40
N LYS A 215 -9.22 -13.08 -11.29
CA LYS A 215 -9.56 -11.66 -11.09
C LYS A 215 -8.32 -10.79 -10.98
N PHE A 216 -7.30 -11.23 -10.24
CA PHE A 216 -6.04 -10.52 -10.10
C PHE A 216 -5.32 -10.34 -11.44
N GLU A 217 -5.35 -11.32 -12.35
CA GLU A 217 -4.78 -11.18 -13.70
C GLU A 217 -5.39 -9.99 -14.47
N THR A 218 -6.72 -9.87 -14.40
CA THR A 218 -7.44 -8.77 -15.06
C THR A 218 -7.00 -7.42 -14.49
N ILE A 219 -6.85 -7.34 -13.17
CA ILE A 219 -6.40 -6.11 -12.49
C ILE A 219 -4.95 -5.80 -12.85
N HIS A 220 -4.07 -6.79 -12.79
CA HIS A 220 -2.65 -6.65 -13.10
C HIS A 220 -2.45 -6.13 -14.53
N LYS A 221 -3.19 -6.68 -15.51
CA LYS A 221 -3.19 -6.16 -16.87
C LYS A 221 -3.64 -4.69 -16.94
N ALA A 222 -4.77 -4.35 -16.31
CA ALA A 222 -5.27 -2.99 -16.30
C ALA A 222 -4.28 -1.98 -15.67
N PHE A 223 -3.53 -2.40 -14.64
CA PHE A 223 -2.51 -1.58 -14.01
C PHE A 223 -1.31 -1.36 -14.93
N ARG A 224 -0.84 -2.41 -15.61
CA ARG A 224 0.24 -2.28 -16.60
C ARG A 224 -0.16 -1.40 -17.78
N ASP A 225 -1.36 -1.59 -18.31
CA ASP A 225 -1.89 -0.77 -19.42
C ASP A 225 -1.99 0.71 -18.99
N ALA A 226 -2.33 0.97 -17.72
CA ALA A 226 -2.35 2.31 -17.15
C ALA A 226 -0.97 2.87 -16.77
N GLY A 227 0.11 2.08 -16.84
CA GLY A 227 1.45 2.49 -16.36
C GLY A 227 1.46 2.83 -14.88
N VAL A 228 0.77 2.03 -14.07
CA VAL A 228 0.64 2.18 -12.61
C VAL A 228 1.06 0.89 -11.92
N ASP A 229 1.74 1.02 -10.79
CA ASP A 229 2.01 -0.09 -9.88
C ASP A 229 1.63 0.28 -8.44
N VAL A 230 1.86 -0.66 -7.54
CA VAL A 230 1.51 -0.59 -6.14
C VAL A 230 2.78 -0.64 -5.29
N HIS A 231 2.81 0.22 -4.29
CA HIS A 231 3.81 0.15 -3.24
C HIS A 231 3.44 -0.96 -2.24
N TRP A 232 4.40 -1.83 -1.91
CA TRP A 232 4.22 -2.91 -0.91
C TRP A 232 3.02 -3.84 -1.21
N ALA A 233 3.14 -4.63 -2.26
CA ALA A 233 2.17 -5.63 -2.68
C ALA A 233 2.09 -6.81 -1.69
N TYR A 234 1.13 -6.74 -0.76
CA TYR A 234 0.84 -7.81 0.21
C TYR A 234 -0.66 -8.14 0.20
N LEU A 235 -1.04 -9.23 0.87
CA LEU A 235 -2.44 -9.68 0.94
C LEU A 235 -3.34 -8.70 1.69
N ASP A 236 -2.80 -7.85 2.57
CA ASP A 236 -3.55 -6.81 3.27
C ASP A 236 -4.09 -5.72 2.33
N LYS A 237 -3.49 -5.58 1.14
CA LYS A 237 -3.93 -4.67 0.08
C LYS A 237 -4.99 -5.26 -0.84
N LEU A 238 -5.22 -6.57 -0.78
CA LEU A 238 -6.20 -7.25 -1.61
C LEU A 238 -7.51 -7.43 -0.85
N LYS A 239 -8.59 -6.81 -1.32
CA LYS A 239 -9.92 -6.90 -0.71
C LYS A 239 -10.87 -7.69 -1.59
N TRP A 240 -11.43 -8.75 -1.03
CA TRP A 240 -12.39 -9.62 -1.72
C TRP A 240 -13.83 -9.30 -1.30
N ASP A 241 -14.62 -8.81 -2.25
CA ASP A 241 -16.07 -8.67 -2.11
C ASP A 241 -16.74 -9.99 -2.52
N LYS A 242 -17.10 -10.80 -1.52
CA LYS A 242 -17.73 -12.11 -1.73
C LYS A 242 -19.08 -12.00 -2.43
N ALA A 243 -19.86 -10.95 -2.16
CA ALA A 243 -21.20 -10.78 -2.74
C ALA A 243 -21.12 -10.46 -4.23
N LYS A 244 -20.16 -9.62 -4.62
CA LYS A 244 -19.95 -9.23 -6.03
C LYS A 244 -18.93 -10.10 -6.78
N LYS A 245 -18.27 -11.02 -6.08
CA LYS A 245 -17.14 -11.81 -6.60
C LYS A 245 -16.09 -10.92 -7.28
N LYS A 246 -15.78 -9.80 -6.61
CA LYS A 246 -14.90 -8.76 -7.14
C LYS A 246 -13.70 -8.56 -6.21
N LEU A 247 -12.54 -8.47 -6.83
CA LEU A 247 -11.28 -8.17 -6.16
C LEU A 247 -10.97 -6.68 -6.32
N TYR A 248 -10.55 -6.06 -5.22
CA TYR A 248 -10.09 -4.68 -5.18
C TYR A 248 -8.66 -4.64 -4.65
N ILE A 249 -7.88 -3.68 -5.14
CA ILE A 249 -6.58 -3.32 -4.58
C ILE A 249 -6.79 -2.02 -3.81
N ASP A 250 -6.52 -2.00 -2.51
CA ASP A 250 -6.59 -0.82 -1.64
C ASP A 250 -5.18 -0.53 -1.09
N ALA A 251 -4.43 0.30 -1.80
CA ALA A 251 -3.02 0.51 -1.57
C ALA A 251 -2.56 1.93 -1.94
N VAL A 252 -1.27 2.19 -1.73
CA VAL A 252 -0.61 3.38 -2.29
C VAL A 252 -0.15 3.04 -3.70
N TYR A 253 -0.55 3.86 -4.66
CA TYR A 253 -0.22 3.69 -6.08
C TYR A 253 0.95 4.57 -6.46
N ASP A 254 1.72 4.10 -7.44
CA ASP A 254 2.90 4.79 -7.95
C ASP A 254 2.93 4.70 -9.48
N THR A 255 3.59 5.66 -10.11
CA THR A 255 3.83 5.71 -11.55
C THR A 255 5.23 5.25 -11.92
N ASN A 256 6.10 5.05 -10.92
CA ASN A 256 7.47 4.60 -11.08
C ASN A 256 7.55 3.09 -11.37
N VAL A 257 6.99 2.69 -12.51
CA VAL A 257 7.09 1.33 -13.05
C VAL A 257 8.53 0.94 -13.42
N SER A 258 9.44 1.91 -13.52
CA SER A 258 10.86 1.68 -13.80
C SER A 258 11.71 1.53 -12.55
N ALA A 259 11.20 1.84 -11.34
CA ALA A 259 11.95 1.65 -10.10
C ALA A 259 12.29 0.17 -9.87
N PRO A 260 13.56 -0.14 -9.58
CA PRO A 260 13.94 -1.52 -9.32
C PRO A 260 13.35 -1.99 -7.98
N PHE A 261 12.81 -3.21 -7.95
CA PHE A 261 12.41 -3.88 -6.71
C PHE A 261 13.28 -5.10 -6.45
N VAL A 262 13.44 -5.45 -5.18
CA VAL A 262 14.21 -6.61 -4.75
C VAL A 262 13.29 -7.82 -4.67
N LEU A 263 13.54 -8.83 -5.51
CA LEU A 263 12.89 -10.13 -5.39
C LEU A 263 13.42 -10.90 -4.16
N ARG A 264 12.73 -11.98 -3.78
CA ARG A 264 13.13 -12.84 -2.64
C ARG A 264 14.54 -13.45 -2.81
N ASP A 265 15.09 -13.47 -4.02
CA ASP A 265 16.46 -13.89 -4.35
C ASP A 265 17.52 -12.79 -4.17
N GLY A 266 17.13 -11.61 -3.68
CA GLY A 266 18.03 -10.47 -3.44
C GLY A 266 18.38 -9.66 -4.69
N ARG A 267 17.80 -9.95 -5.87
CA ARG A 267 18.12 -9.25 -7.12
C ARG A 267 17.14 -8.12 -7.43
N TYR A 268 17.69 -7.03 -7.96
CA TYR A 268 16.96 -5.87 -8.47
C TYR A 268 16.30 -6.20 -9.82
N ARG A 269 15.02 -5.86 -9.99
CA ARG A 269 14.31 -5.93 -11.28
C ARG A 269 13.45 -4.71 -11.53
N HIS A 270 13.34 -4.31 -12.79
CA HIS A 270 12.43 -3.26 -13.24
C HIS A 270 11.01 -3.81 -13.38
N ARG A 271 10.01 -3.10 -12.82
CA ARG A 271 8.60 -3.56 -12.75
C ARG A 271 7.96 -3.66 -14.14
N GLU A 272 8.45 -2.91 -15.13
CA GLU A 272 8.03 -2.99 -16.54
C GLU A 272 8.17 -4.40 -17.16
N THR A 273 9.10 -5.22 -16.67
CA THR A 273 9.37 -6.57 -17.20
C THR A 273 8.76 -7.68 -16.34
N GLU A 274 7.99 -7.35 -15.30
CA GLU A 274 7.36 -8.33 -14.40
C GLU A 274 6.37 -9.21 -15.18
N THR A 275 6.58 -10.52 -15.16
CA THR A 275 5.62 -11.48 -15.72
C THR A 275 4.45 -11.67 -14.77
N TYR A 276 3.30 -12.13 -15.26
CA TYR A 276 2.14 -12.41 -14.40
C TYR A 276 2.46 -13.45 -13.30
N ALA A 277 3.28 -14.45 -13.61
CA ALA A 277 3.78 -15.41 -12.63
C ALA A 277 4.60 -14.74 -11.51
N GLN A 278 5.43 -13.75 -11.85
CA GLN A 278 6.21 -12.98 -10.87
C GLN A 278 5.31 -12.06 -10.03
N ALA A 279 4.28 -11.47 -10.64
CA ALA A 279 3.29 -10.71 -9.90
C ALA A 279 2.57 -11.58 -8.86
N LEU A 280 2.18 -12.81 -9.19
CA LEU A 280 1.53 -13.71 -8.22
C LEU A 280 2.41 -14.02 -7.01
N THR A 281 3.72 -14.20 -7.20
CA THR A 281 4.64 -14.46 -6.09
C THR A 281 4.88 -13.20 -5.26
N ARG A 282 5.05 -12.03 -5.91
CA ARG A 282 5.18 -10.73 -5.25
C ARG A 282 3.97 -10.43 -4.35
N TRP A 283 2.77 -10.69 -4.87
CA TRP A 283 1.49 -10.44 -4.18
C TRP A 283 1.07 -11.57 -3.24
N TRP A 284 1.94 -12.57 -3.02
CA TRP A 284 1.65 -13.68 -2.11
C TRP A 284 0.41 -14.50 -2.48
N LEU A 285 0.09 -14.56 -3.77
CA LEU A 285 -0.97 -15.38 -4.35
C LEU A 285 -0.44 -16.73 -4.87
N ALA A 286 0.89 -16.93 -4.86
CA ALA A 286 1.59 -18.17 -5.14
C ALA A 286 2.67 -18.40 -4.07
N LEU A 287 2.88 -19.65 -3.63
CA LEU A 287 3.87 -20.00 -2.62
C LEU A 287 4.95 -20.91 -3.19
N PRO A 288 6.22 -20.74 -2.79
CA PRO A 288 7.24 -21.69 -3.17
C PRO A 288 6.98 -23.07 -2.57
N PRO A 289 7.28 -24.15 -3.29
CA PRO A 289 7.39 -25.47 -2.70
C PRO A 289 8.57 -25.49 -1.70
N PRO A 290 8.59 -26.42 -0.74
CA PRO A 290 9.64 -26.51 0.29
C PRO A 290 11.07 -26.66 -0.26
N LYS A 291 11.21 -27.19 -1.48
CA LYS A 291 12.50 -27.39 -2.16
C LYS A 291 13.09 -26.13 -2.78
N TYR A 292 12.35 -25.02 -2.79
CA TYR A 292 12.75 -23.87 -3.56
C TYR A 292 14.01 -23.23 -2.97
N ASP A 293 15.11 -23.33 -3.72
CA ASP A 293 16.43 -22.80 -3.36
C ASP A 293 16.64 -21.34 -3.80
N GLY A 294 15.61 -20.69 -4.32
CA GLY A 294 15.69 -19.30 -4.79
C GLY A 294 16.24 -19.13 -6.21
N THR A 295 16.70 -20.19 -6.88
CA THR A 295 17.42 -20.07 -8.16
C THR A 295 16.53 -20.18 -9.38
N GLN A 296 15.38 -20.87 -9.27
CA GLN A 296 14.46 -21.09 -10.38
C GLN A 296 13.65 -19.84 -10.72
N ARG A 297 13.54 -19.56 -12.02
CA ARG A 297 12.74 -18.46 -12.58
C ARG A 297 11.47 -19.03 -13.19
N TYR A 298 10.35 -18.39 -12.87
CA TYR A 298 9.06 -18.73 -13.44
C TYR A 298 8.58 -17.56 -14.30
N HIS A 299 8.26 -17.88 -15.55
CA HIS A 299 7.81 -16.91 -16.55
C HIS A 299 6.33 -17.09 -16.87
N THR A 300 5.81 -18.31 -16.73
CA THR A 300 4.43 -18.67 -17.05
C THR A 300 3.67 -19.24 -15.84
N ILE A 301 2.34 -19.28 -15.96
CA ILE A 301 1.46 -19.95 -14.98
C ILE A 301 1.62 -21.47 -15.03
N SER A 302 1.97 -22.04 -16.20
CA SER A 302 2.27 -23.47 -16.33
C SER A 302 3.47 -23.82 -15.46
N ASP A 303 4.55 -23.01 -15.52
CA ASP A 303 5.75 -23.25 -14.74
C ASP A 303 5.44 -23.29 -13.23
N LEU A 304 4.58 -22.37 -12.76
CA LEU A 304 4.15 -22.33 -11.36
C LEU A 304 3.26 -23.52 -10.99
N THR A 305 2.39 -23.97 -11.89
CA THR A 305 1.50 -25.12 -11.65
C THR A 305 2.28 -26.42 -11.59
N GLU A 306 3.14 -26.66 -12.59
CA GLU A 306 4.02 -27.84 -12.69
C GLU A 306 4.99 -27.91 -11.50
N SER A 307 5.44 -26.75 -11.01
CA SER A 307 6.34 -26.66 -9.86
C SER A 307 5.62 -26.70 -8.51
N GLY A 308 4.29 -26.86 -8.49
CA GLY A 308 3.50 -26.97 -7.26
C GLY A 308 3.30 -25.67 -6.47
N TRP A 309 3.52 -24.50 -7.10
CA TRP A 309 3.30 -23.20 -6.46
C TRP A 309 1.82 -22.79 -6.42
N LEU A 310 1.05 -23.33 -7.36
CA LEU A 310 -0.39 -23.11 -7.48
C LEU A 310 -1.11 -24.40 -7.14
N PHE A 311 -1.67 -24.41 -5.94
CA PHE A 311 -2.58 -25.42 -5.42
C PHE A 311 -3.81 -24.74 -4.84
#